data_AF-C4LF43-F1
#
_entry.id   AF-C4LF43-F1
#
_cell.length_a   1.000
_cell.length_b   1.000
_cell.length_c   1.000
_cell.angle_alpha   90.00
_cell.angle_beta   90.00
_cell.angle_gamma   90.00
#
_symmetry.space_group_name_H-M   'P 1'
#
loop_
_entity.id
_entity.type
_entity.pdbx_description
1 polymer ?
#
loop_
_entity_poly.entity_id
_entity_poly.type
_entity_poly.pdbx_seq_one_letter_code
_entity_poly.pdbx_strand_id
1 'polypeptide(L)'
;MMTLLCWLKEIERSGHLPICSSHLLFGDKPIAALMTSTLANTFPTEQGLAEIKLEMNKQGYFIATHLRYVAPVINYVLYAKAISLLYKGRLPLFCRFVQLLERVTTPELMPFVEYWNTHPEQFEAYLVMSASYRDHHAYRHGLFQHSVEVAELAYSNAISLGHSPIECQIALLAGLFHDIGKVYSQSEANLKTYQTGAHECLNFSLLAEPLKFLATHDWDAHRMFSSMLAPYQQHRSEQYAVESIFRFADHASCSSNRTHVLFFGKPAHFRFLKNGDKMVRRLPA
;
A
#
# COMPACT_ATOMS: atom_id res chain seq x y z
N MET A 1 -7.77 0.13 -20.77
CA MET A 1 -6.92 -1.07 -20.70
C MET A 1 -6.18 -1.02 -19.37
N MET A 2 -6.35 -2.01 -18.48
CA MET A 2 -5.89 -1.93 -17.09
C MET A 2 -4.61 -2.76 -16.91
N THR A 3 -3.56 -2.18 -16.35
CA THR A 3 -2.39 -2.93 -15.87
C THR A 3 -2.82 -3.75 -14.66
N LEU A 4 -2.47 -5.03 -14.63
CA LEU A 4 -2.79 -5.97 -13.56
C LEU A 4 -1.51 -6.43 -12.88
N LEU A 5 -1.57 -6.63 -11.56
CA LEU A 5 -0.57 -7.45 -10.87
C LEU A 5 -0.93 -8.93 -11.04
N CYS A 6 -0.03 -9.71 -11.59
CA CYS A 6 -0.12 -11.16 -11.73
C CYS A 6 1.12 -11.84 -11.17
N TRP A 7 0.96 -13.06 -10.66
CA TRP A 7 2.12 -13.89 -10.36
C TRP A 7 2.51 -14.67 -11.60
N LEU A 8 3.70 -14.41 -12.14
CA LEU A 8 4.26 -15.22 -13.21
C LEU A 8 4.88 -16.48 -12.57
N LYS A 9 4.39 -17.65 -12.98
CA LYS A 9 4.89 -18.94 -12.49
C LYS A 9 5.98 -19.51 -13.41
N GLU A 10 5.79 -19.35 -14.71
CA GLU A 10 6.70 -19.90 -15.71
C GLU A 10 6.56 -19.16 -17.05
N ILE A 11 7.67 -19.06 -17.78
CA ILE A 11 7.70 -18.68 -19.19
C ILE A 11 8.37 -19.80 -19.99
N GLU A 12 7.58 -20.48 -20.81
CA GLU A 12 8.07 -21.45 -21.79
C GLU A 12 8.59 -20.71 -23.03
N ARG A 13 9.91 -20.76 -23.22
CA ARG A 13 10.59 -20.11 -24.34
C ARG A 13 10.81 -21.13 -25.46
N SER A 14 10.24 -20.88 -26.63
CA SER A 14 10.56 -21.66 -27.83
C SER A 14 11.92 -21.23 -28.38
N GLY A 15 12.81 -22.18 -28.63
CA GLY A 15 14.10 -21.91 -29.29
C GLY A 15 13.96 -21.54 -30.78
N HIS A 16 12.78 -21.72 -31.38
CA HIS A 16 12.56 -21.62 -32.83
C HIS A 16 11.50 -20.60 -33.23
N LEU A 17 10.67 -20.15 -32.29
CA LEU A 17 9.57 -19.20 -32.55
C LEU A 17 9.79 -17.92 -31.74
N PRO A 18 9.47 -16.73 -32.30
CA PRO A 18 9.57 -15.45 -31.60
C PRO A 18 8.43 -15.23 -30.57
N ILE A 19 7.78 -16.32 -30.13
CA ILE A 19 6.63 -16.34 -29.24
C ILE A 19 6.94 -17.27 -28.07
N CYS A 20 6.58 -16.83 -26.87
CA CYS A 20 6.65 -17.60 -25.63
C CYS A 20 5.25 -17.79 -25.06
N SER A 21 5.03 -18.93 -24.41
CA SER A 21 3.84 -19.19 -23.60
C SER A 21 4.18 -18.87 -22.14
N SER A 22 3.29 -18.21 -21.41
CA SER A 22 3.45 -17.99 -19.99
C SER A 22 2.27 -18.52 -19.18
N HIS A 23 2.61 -19.04 -18.01
CA HIS A 23 1.67 -19.48 -17.00
C HIS A 23 1.62 -18.44 -15.89
N LEU A 24 0.51 -17.71 -15.83
CA LEU A 24 0.25 -16.66 -14.86
C LEU A 24 -0.77 -17.14 -13.84
N LEU A 25 -0.73 -16.59 -12.64
CA LEU A 25 -1.75 -16.75 -11.62
C LEU A 25 -2.33 -15.38 -11.28
N PHE A 26 -3.65 -15.26 -11.38
CA PHE A 26 -4.41 -14.14 -10.85
C PHE A 26 -5.10 -14.59 -9.56
N GLY A 27 -4.46 -14.33 -8.43
CA GLY A 27 -4.75 -15.07 -7.19
C GLY A 27 -4.42 -16.56 -7.38
N ASP A 28 -5.44 -17.41 -7.27
CA ASP A 28 -5.31 -18.86 -7.51
C ASP A 28 -5.76 -19.27 -8.92
N LYS A 29 -6.23 -18.33 -9.74
CA LYS A 29 -6.76 -18.63 -11.07
C LYS A 29 -5.64 -18.67 -12.11
N PRO A 30 -5.39 -19.83 -12.75
CA PRO A 30 -4.40 -19.90 -13.81
C PRO A 30 -4.88 -19.16 -15.05
N ILE A 31 -3.97 -18.41 -15.66
CA ILE A 31 -4.15 -17.70 -16.92
C ILE A 31 -2.97 -18.07 -17.82
N ALA A 32 -3.27 -18.65 -18.98
CA ALA A 32 -2.27 -18.81 -20.04
C ALA A 32 -2.25 -17.55 -20.90
N ALA A 33 -1.06 -16.99 -21.14
CA ALA A 33 -0.87 -15.86 -22.02
C ALA A 33 0.28 -16.09 -22.99
N LEU A 34 0.17 -15.53 -24.19
CA LEU A 34 1.23 -15.52 -25.18
C LEU A 34 1.95 -14.18 -25.15
N MET A 35 3.27 -14.17 -25.34
CA MET A 35 4.06 -12.95 -25.44
C MET A 35 5.19 -13.12 -26.44
N THR A 36 5.78 -12.02 -26.89
CA THR A 36 6.98 -12.09 -27.75
C THR A 36 8.19 -12.53 -26.92
N SER A 37 9.16 -13.19 -27.55
CA SER A 37 10.41 -13.56 -26.87
C SER A 37 11.16 -12.33 -26.35
N THR A 38 11.07 -11.20 -27.06
CA THR A 38 11.62 -9.91 -26.59
C THR A 38 10.99 -9.47 -25.27
N LEU A 39 9.66 -9.58 -25.14
CA LEU A 39 8.96 -9.23 -23.91
C LEU A 39 9.27 -10.22 -22.77
N ALA A 40 9.30 -11.52 -23.07
CA ALA A 40 9.67 -12.55 -22.11
C ALA A 40 11.09 -12.38 -21.54
N ASN A 41 12.02 -11.82 -22.33
CA ASN A 41 13.40 -11.61 -21.92
C ASN A 41 13.60 -10.35 -21.07
N THR A 42 12.59 -9.48 -20.92
CA THR A 42 12.66 -8.36 -19.96
C THR A 42 12.41 -8.81 -18.53
N PHE A 43 11.87 -10.02 -18.33
CA PHE A 43 11.61 -10.57 -17.01
C PHE A 43 12.83 -11.36 -16.51
N PRO A 44 13.52 -10.91 -15.45
CA PRO A 44 14.85 -11.39 -15.10
C PRO A 44 14.85 -12.69 -14.29
N THR A 45 13.70 -13.17 -13.82
CA THR A 45 13.56 -14.35 -12.97
C THR A 45 12.72 -15.44 -13.64
N GLU A 46 12.74 -16.66 -13.09
CA GLU A 46 11.88 -17.76 -13.57
C GLU A 46 10.41 -17.54 -13.21
N GLN A 47 10.18 -16.99 -12.01
CA GLN A 47 8.87 -16.69 -11.46
C GLN A 47 8.93 -15.41 -10.62
N GLY A 48 7.78 -14.83 -10.34
CA GLY A 48 7.67 -13.68 -9.45
C GLY A 48 6.46 -12.81 -9.76
N LEU A 49 6.33 -11.74 -9.00
CA LEU A 49 5.29 -10.76 -9.22
C LEU A 49 5.60 -9.93 -10.47
N ALA A 50 4.58 -9.68 -11.29
CA ALA A 50 4.71 -8.91 -12.51
C ALA A 50 3.53 -7.94 -12.66
N GLU A 51 3.81 -6.76 -13.20
CA GLU A 51 2.80 -5.90 -13.78
C GLU A 51 2.63 -6.28 -15.26
N ILE A 52 1.43 -6.69 -15.64
CA ILE A 52 1.12 -7.16 -16.98
C ILE A 52 -0.07 -6.40 -17.57
N LYS A 53 -0.02 -6.17 -18.90
CA LYS A 53 -1.20 -5.79 -19.68
C LYS A 53 -1.53 -6.94 -20.60
N LEU A 54 -2.78 -7.41 -20.53
CA LEU A 54 -3.31 -8.50 -21.35
C LEU A 54 -4.38 -7.96 -22.30
N GLU A 55 -4.32 -8.42 -23.54
CA GLU A 55 -5.33 -8.20 -24.58
C GLU A 55 -5.84 -9.55 -25.06
N MET A 56 -7.14 -9.66 -25.36
CA MET A 56 -7.69 -10.90 -25.91
C MET A 56 -7.73 -10.79 -27.43
N ASN A 57 -7.10 -11.74 -28.12
CA ASN A 57 -7.15 -11.80 -29.57
C ASN A 57 -8.49 -12.37 -30.09
N LYS A 58 -8.69 -12.35 -31.41
CA LYS A 58 -9.93 -12.83 -32.05
C LYS A 58 -10.21 -14.32 -31.81
N GLN A 59 -9.18 -15.12 -31.52
CA GLN A 59 -9.32 -16.54 -31.21
C GLN A 59 -9.50 -16.82 -29.71
N GLY A 60 -9.56 -15.78 -28.87
CA GLY A 60 -9.77 -15.91 -27.42
C GLY A 60 -8.51 -16.12 -26.59
N TYR A 61 -7.30 -16.05 -27.19
CA TYR A 61 -6.05 -16.12 -26.44
C TYR A 61 -5.71 -14.78 -25.80
N PHE A 62 -5.21 -14.81 -24.57
CA PHE A 62 -4.60 -13.64 -23.94
C PHE A 62 -3.21 -13.41 -24.51
N ILE A 63 -2.95 -12.19 -24.96
CA ILE A 63 -1.67 -11.70 -25.46
C ILE A 63 -1.16 -10.67 -24.45
N ALA A 64 0.03 -10.89 -23.89
CA ALA A 64 0.68 -9.90 -23.06
C ALA A 64 1.34 -8.84 -23.95
N THR A 65 0.89 -7.59 -23.81
CA THR A 65 1.44 -6.44 -24.55
C THR A 65 2.39 -5.61 -23.71
N HIS A 66 2.42 -5.83 -22.40
CA HIS A 66 3.36 -5.22 -21.48
C HIS A 66 3.66 -6.21 -20.35
N LEU A 67 4.92 -6.24 -19.91
CA LEU A 67 5.41 -7.03 -18.81
C LEU A 67 6.51 -6.24 -18.11
N ARG A 68 6.30 -5.91 -16.83
CA ARG A 68 7.29 -5.29 -15.96
C ARG A 68 7.54 -6.19 -14.76
N TYR A 69 8.80 -6.49 -14.51
CA TYR A 69 9.23 -7.14 -13.28
C TYR A 69 8.96 -6.25 -12.07
N VAL A 70 8.39 -6.85 -11.03
CA VAL A 70 8.18 -6.22 -9.73
C VAL A 70 9.16 -6.85 -8.75
N ALA A 71 9.90 -6.03 -8.00
CA ALA A 71 10.83 -6.54 -7.00
C ALA A 71 10.10 -7.43 -5.98
N PRO A 72 10.77 -8.40 -5.32
CA PRO A 72 10.13 -9.40 -4.48
C PRO A 72 9.77 -8.84 -3.08
N VAL A 73 9.11 -7.68 -3.06
CA VAL A 73 8.65 -6.99 -1.86
C VAL A 73 7.48 -7.72 -1.19
N ILE A 74 6.75 -8.54 -1.96
CA ILE A 74 5.71 -9.44 -1.46
C ILE A 74 5.86 -10.83 -2.08
N ASN A 75 5.62 -11.87 -1.28
CA ASN A 75 5.62 -13.26 -1.74
C ASN A 75 4.27 -13.68 -2.36
N TYR A 76 4.25 -14.86 -2.97
CA TYR A 76 3.05 -15.39 -3.62
C TYR A 76 1.87 -15.56 -2.65
N VAL A 77 2.13 -15.98 -1.40
CA VAL A 77 1.09 -16.22 -0.40
C VAL A 77 0.35 -14.92 -0.09
N LEU A 78 1.07 -13.82 0.14
CA LEU A 78 0.45 -12.52 0.36
C LEU A 78 -0.24 -11.99 -0.89
N TYR A 79 0.36 -12.17 -2.06
CA TYR A 79 -0.27 -11.80 -3.33
C TYR A 79 -1.62 -12.50 -3.49
N ALA A 80 -1.66 -13.83 -3.36
CA ALA A 80 -2.88 -14.62 -3.49
C ALA A 80 -3.94 -14.21 -2.46
N LYS A 81 -3.52 -13.99 -1.21
CA LYS A 81 -4.39 -13.46 -0.14
C LYS A 81 -4.95 -12.07 -0.49
N ALA A 82 -4.13 -11.16 -1.00
CA ALA A 82 -4.59 -9.83 -1.40
C ALA A 82 -5.63 -9.90 -2.53
N ILE A 83 -5.40 -10.74 -3.56
CA ILE A 83 -6.35 -10.92 -4.66
C ILE A 83 -7.67 -11.53 -4.18
N SER A 84 -7.65 -12.42 -3.18
CA SER A 84 -8.87 -13.04 -2.66
C SER A 84 -9.68 -12.11 -1.74
N LEU A 85 -9.00 -11.26 -0.96
CA LEU A 85 -9.65 -10.35 -0.01
C LEU A 85 -10.16 -9.06 -0.66
N LEU A 86 -9.44 -8.55 -1.66
CA LEU A 86 -9.76 -7.31 -2.35
C LEU A 86 -10.68 -7.56 -3.55
N TYR A 87 -11.81 -6.88 -3.60
CA TYR A 87 -12.66 -6.90 -4.79
C TYR A 87 -12.00 -6.15 -5.95
N LYS A 88 -12.42 -6.42 -7.20
CA LYS A 88 -11.81 -5.87 -8.43
C LYS A 88 -11.53 -4.36 -8.39
N GLY A 89 -12.44 -3.57 -7.82
CA GLY A 89 -12.31 -2.11 -7.70
C GLY A 89 -11.20 -1.64 -6.74
N ARG A 90 -10.63 -2.53 -5.91
CA ARG A 90 -9.54 -2.24 -4.97
C ARG A 90 -8.19 -2.79 -5.40
N LEU A 91 -8.12 -3.59 -6.46
CA LEU A 91 -6.84 -4.07 -6.99
C LEU A 91 -5.87 -2.97 -7.43
N PRO A 92 -6.33 -1.81 -7.97
CA PRO A 92 -5.43 -0.69 -8.23
C PRO A 92 -4.77 -0.14 -6.96
N LEU A 93 -5.44 -0.22 -5.80
CA LEU A 93 -4.88 0.19 -4.52
C LEU A 93 -3.74 -0.74 -4.10
N PHE A 94 -3.89 -2.04 -4.34
CA PHE A 94 -2.83 -3.01 -4.07
C PHE A 94 -1.62 -2.81 -4.97
N CYS A 95 -1.84 -2.47 -6.24
CA CYS A 95 -0.76 -2.09 -7.15
C CYS A 95 0.05 -0.90 -6.62
N ARG A 96 -0.64 0.17 -6.18
CA ARG A 96 -0.01 1.34 -5.55
C ARG A 96 0.79 0.97 -4.30
N PHE A 97 0.25 0.12 -3.43
CA PHE A 97 0.96 -0.37 -2.24
C PHE A 97 2.26 -1.10 -2.59
N VAL A 98 2.21 -2.03 -3.55
CA VAL A 98 3.40 -2.76 -4.00
C VAL A 98 4.45 -1.80 -4.59
N GLN A 99 4.02 -0.84 -5.40
CA GLN A 99 4.90 0.19 -5.96
C GLN A 99 5.52 1.09 -4.89
N LEU A 100 4.83 1.35 -3.78
CA LEU A 100 5.40 2.08 -2.65
C LEU A 100 6.49 1.25 -1.95
N LEU A 101 6.25 -0.05 -1.73
CA LEU A 101 7.25 -0.93 -1.15
C LEU A 101 8.51 -1.02 -2.03
N GLU A 102 8.38 -1.05 -3.36
CA GLU A 102 9.52 -1.03 -4.29
C GLU A 102 10.38 0.24 -4.21
N ARG A 103 9.85 1.34 -3.65
CA ARG A 103 10.61 2.60 -3.47
C ARG A 103 11.50 2.58 -2.23
N VAL A 104 11.31 1.61 -1.34
CA VAL A 104 12.16 1.43 -0.17
C VAL A 104 13.38 0.63 -0.63
N THR A 105 14.52 1.30 -0.72
CA THR A 105 15.79 0.73 -1.20
C THR A 105 16.92 0.90 -0.19
N THR A 106 16.73 1.71 0.85
CA THR A 106 17.70 1.87 1.93
C THR A 106 17.80 0.56 2.73
N PRO A 107 18.99 -0.07 2.83
CA PRO A 107 19.16 -1.37 3.49
C PRO A 107 18.60 -1.42 4.91
N GLU A 108 18.78 -0.35 5.67
CA GLU A 108 18.35 -0.21 7.06
C GLU A 108 16.82 -0.23 7.21
N LEU A 109 16.10 0.08 6.13
CA LEU A 109 14.64 0.15 6.07
C LEU A 109 13.99 -1.12 5.49
N MET A 110 14.78 -2.01 4.87
CA MET A 110 14.27 -3.26 4.26
C MET A 110 13.51 -4.17 5.23
N PRO A 111 13.86 -4.29 6.53
CA PRO A 111 13.08 -5.11 7.47
C PRO A 111 11.61 -4.69 7.57
N PHE A 112 11.26 -3.42 7.31
CA PHE A 112 9.87 -2.97 7.27
C PHE A 112 9.14 -3.41 6.00
N VAL A 113 9.84 -3.61 4.88
CA VAL A 113 9.25 -4.22 3.67
C VAL A 113 9.03 -5.71 3.90
N GLU A 114 10.03 -6.39 4.47
CA GLU A 114 10.00 -7.83 4.76
C GLU A 114 8.95 -8.20 5.82
N TYR A 115 8.66 -7.28 6.73
CA TYR A 115 7.67 -7.42 7.79
C TYR A 115 6.35 -8.06 7.34
N TRP A 116 5.82 -7.63 6.20
CA TRP A 116 4.57 -8.17 5.69
C TRP A 116 4.66 -9.66 5.37
N ASN A 117 5.78 -10.09 4.77
CA ASN A 117 6.00 -11.48 4.37
C ASN A 117 6.15 -12.41 5.57
N THR A 118 6.62 -11.90 6.71
CA THR A 118 6.77 -12.65 7.96
C THR A 118 5.52 -12.60 8.84
N HIS A 119 4.57 -11.69 8.57
CA HIS A 119 3.35 -11.50 9.36
C HIS A 119 2.06 -11.54 8.51
N PRO A 120 1.72 -12.68 7.89
CA PRO A 120 0.59 -12.79 6.98
C PRO A 120 -0.79 -12.49 7.61
N GLU A 121 -0.98 -12.82 8.89
CA GLU A 121 -2.23 -12.53 9.62
C GLU A 121 -2.44 -11.02 9.84
N GLN A 122 -1.35 -10.31 10.15
CA GLN A 122 -1.36 -8.85 10.29
C GLN A 122 -1.58 -8.16 8.95
N PHE A 123 -0.98 -8.68 7.87
CA PHE A 123 -1.26 -8.22 6.51
C PHE A 123 -2.72 -8.42 6.11
N GLU A 124 -3.32 -9.59 6.42
CA GLU A 124 -4.74 -9.85 6.18
C GLU A 124 -5.63 -8.86 6.93
N ALA A 125 -5.39 -8.67 8.23
CA ALA A 125 -6.12 -7.69 9.04
C ALA A 125 -5.96 -6.27 8.48
N TYR A 126 -4.75 -5.88 8.12
CA TYR A 126 -4.43 -4.58 7.52
C TYR A 126 -5.24 -4.32 6.24
N LEU A 127 -5.39 -5.34 5.38
CA LEU A 127 -6.18 -5.25 4.16
C LEU A 127 -7.69 -5.10 4.41
N VAL A 128 -8.25 -5.67 5.47
CA VAL A 128 -9.71 -5.73 5.66
C VAL A 128 -10.26 -4.70 6.65
N MET A 129 -9.47 -4.24 7.61
CA MET A 129 -9.96 -3.37 8.67
C MET A 129 -10.35 -1.97 8.18
N SER A 130 -11.22 -1.32 8.95
CA SER A 130 -11.51 0.11 8.82
C SER A 130 -10.41 0.95 9.49
N ALA A 131 -10.14 2.14 8.97
CA ALA A 131 -9.16 3.04 9.61
C ALA A 131 -9.74 3.70 10.87
N SER A 132 -11.06 3.88 10.91
CA SER A 132 -11.75 4.46 12.07
C SER A 132 -13.08 3.75 12.32
N TYR A 133 -13.68 4.05 13.47
CA TYR A 133 -14.98 3.50 13.87
C TYR A 133 -16.16 4.12 13.11
N ARG A 134 -16.20 5.45 12.97
CA ARG A 134 -17.32 6.19 12.37
C ARG A 134 -16.92 7.38 11.48
N ASP A 135 -15.64 7.69 11.38
CA ASP A 135 -15.15 8.89 10.73
C ASP A 135 -14.61 8.60 9.32
N HIS A 136 -13.38 9.01 9.04
CA HIS A 136 -12.73 8.80 7.76
C HIS A 136 -12.39 7.32 7.60
N HIS A 137 -12.56 6.81 6.39
CA HIS A 137 -12.25 5.42 6.05
C HIS A 137 -12.88 4.38 7.02
N ALA A 138 -14.08 4.68 7.55
CA ALA A 138 -14.85 3.81 8.44
C ALA A 138 -15.58 2.68 7.67
N TYR A 139 -14.86 1.95 6.82
CA TYR A 139 -15.39 0.85 6.00
C TYR A 139 -14.30 -0.20 5.77
N ARG A 140 -14.69 -1.41 5.31
CA ARG A 140 -13.75 -2.50 4.99
C ARG A 140 -12.71 -2.03 3.96
N HIS A 141 -11.43 -2.32 4.18
CA HIS A 141 -10.27 -1.81 3.41
C HIS A 141 -9.93 -0.34 3.65
N GLY A 142 -10.61 0.32 4.60
CA GLY A 142 -10.39 1.71 4.91
C GLY A 142 -9.00 1.97 5.46
N LEU A 143 -8.49 1.10 6.34
CA LEU A 143 -7.14 1.20 6.90
C LEU A 143 -6.09 1.14 5.77
N PHE A 144 -6.16 0.09 4.96
CA PHE A 144 -5.28 -0.07 3.81
C PHE A 144 -5.30 1.12 2.85
N GLN A 145 -6.49 1.63 2.51
CA GLN A 145 -6.61 2.81 1.64
C GLN A 145 -5.98 4.04 2.27
N HIS A 146 -6.30 4.32 3.52
CA HIS A 146 -5.79 5.48 4.24
C HIS A 146 -4.26 5.46 4.25
N SER A 147 -3.66 4.37 4.70
CA SER A 147 -2.21 4.26 4.79
C SER A 147 -1.49 4.40 3.44
N VAL A 148 -2.05 3.86 2.35
CA VAL A 148 -1.49 4.05 0.99
C VAL A 148 -1.58 5.51 0.55
N GLU A 149 -2.70 6.19 0.80
CA GLU A 149 -2.85 7.62 0.50
C GLU A 149 -1.86 8.48 1.29
N VAL A 150 -1.70 8.22 2.59
CA VAL A 150 -0.74 8.94 3.44
C VAL A 150 0.69 8.70 2.97
N ALA A 151 1.05 7.44 2.68
CA ALA A 151 2.40 7.10 2.21
C ALA A 151 2.74 7.77 0.88
N GLU A 152 1.82 7.78 -0.08
CA GLU A 152 2.02 8.48 -1.36
C GLU A 152 2.19 9.99 -1.17
N LEU A 153 1.28 10.62 -0.42
CA LEU A 153 1.33 12.05 -0.18
C LEU A 153 2.60 12.44 0.56
N ALA A 154 2.96 11.71 1.62
CA ALA A 154 4.15 11.98 2.42
C ALA A 154 5.44 11.83 1.58
N TYR A 155 5.56 10.72 0.84
CA TYR A 155 6.72 10.49 -0.03
C TYR A 155 6.84 11.55 -1.14
N SER A 156 5.75 11.80 -1.88
CA SER A 156 5.77 12.75 -3.00
C SER A 156 6.05 14.18 -2.54
N ASN A 157 5.50 14.60 -1.41
CA ASN A 157 5.77 15.92 -0.84
C ASN A 157 7.21 16.03 -0.34
N ALA A 158 7.74 15.01 0.34
CA ALA A 158 9.12 15.00 0.81
C ALA A 158 10.11 15.12 -0.36
N ILE A 159 9.90 14.36 -1.44
CA ILE A 159 10.71 14.45 -2.66
C ILE A 159 10.61 15.84 -3.29
N SER A 160 9.39 16.38 -3.41
CA SER A 160 9.16 17.68 -4.06
C SER A 160 9.75 18.86 -3.28
N LEU A 161 9.91 18.70 -1.96
CA LEU A 161 10.54 19.68 -1.08
C LEU A 161 12.06 19.47 -0.92
N GLY A 162 12.63 18.50 -1.64
CA GLY A 162 14.09 18.30 -1.71
C GLY A 162 14.70 17.61 -0.49
N HIS A 163 13.92 16.82 0.24
CA HIS A 163 14.44 15.99 1.33
C HIS A 163 15.35 14.87 0.82
N SER A 164 16.20 14.35 1.70
CA SER A 164 17.12 13.27 1.37
C SER A 164 16.37 11.97 1.00
N PRO A 165 17.00 11.06 0.23
CA PRO A 165 16.35 9.80 -0.15
C PRO A 165 15.89 8.94 1.03
N ILE A 166 16.65 8.91 2.13
CA ILE A 166 16.30 8.15 3.34
C ILE A 166 15.13 8.80 4.09
N GLU A 167 15.11 10.13 4.22
CA GLU A 167 13.98 10.88 4.79
C GLU A 167 12.69 10.62 4.03
N CYS A 168 12.74 10.65 2.69
CA CYS A 168 11.58 10.38 1.85
C CYS A 168 11.04 8.96 2.08
N GLN A 169 11.93 7.96 2.15
CA GLN A 169 11.55 6.58 2.42
C GLN A 169 11.00 6.38 3.84
N ILE A 170 11.51 7.09 4.84
CA ILE A 170 10.94 7.07 6.20
C ILE A 170 9.54 7.70 6.21
N ALA A 171 9.31 8.80 5.47
CA ALA A 171 7.99 9.40 5.34
C ALA A 171 6.97 8.42 4.70
N LEU A 172 7.42 7.67 3.69
CA LEU A 172 6.63 6.61 3.05
C LEU A 172 6.28 5.52 4.06
N LEU A 173 7.27 4.98 4.76
CA LEU A 173 7.06 3.93 5.76
C LEU A 173 6.18 4.41 6.91
N ALA A 174 6.33 5.65 7.37
CA ALA A 174 5.43 6.26 8.33
C ALA A 174 3.99 6.26 7.83
N GLY A 175 3.74 6.66 6.58
CA GLY A 175 2.40 6.57 6.00
C GLY A 175 1.83 5.15 6.02
N LEU A 176 2.63 4.14 5.67
CA LEU A 176 2.18 2.74 5.66
C LEU A 176 1.95 2.18 7.08
N PHE A 177 2.77 2.56 8.05
CA PHE A 177 2.84 1.88 9.35
C PHE A 177 2.25 2.66 10.53
N HIS A 178 1.95 3.95 10.40
CA HIS A 178 1.51 4.77 11.55
C HIS A 178 0.23 4.28 12.23
N ASP A 179 -0.59 3.50 11.53
CA ASP A 179 -1.86 2.98 12.02
C ASP A 179 -1.86 1.46 12.18
N ILE A 180 -0.70 0.79 12.03
CA ILE A 180 -0.64 -0.67 12.01
C ILE A 180 -1.12 -1.30 13.31
N GLY A 181 -0.96 -0.63 14.44
CA GLY A 181 -1.44 -1.06 15.74
C GLY A 181 -2.95 -1.27 15.80
N LYS A 182 -3.73 -0.72 14.86
CA LYS A 182 -5.16 -1.02 14.73
C LYS A 182 -5.39 -2.51 14.41
N VAL A 183 -4.46 -3.16 13.73
CA VAL A 183 -4.58 -4.59 13.36
C VAL A 183 -4.42 -5.54 14.54
N TYR A 184 -3.80 -5.09 15.62
CA TYR A 184 -3.47 -5.91 16.79
C TYR A 184 -4.68 -6.65 17.36
N SER A 185 -5.82 -5.95 17.43
CA SER A 185 -7.07 -6.55 17.94
C SER A 185 -7.52 -7.76 17.11
N GLN A 186 -7.38 -7.69 15.79
CA GLN A 186 -7.77 -8.76 14.89
C GLN A 186 -6.69 -9.86 14.80
N SER A 187 -5.41 -9.49 14.70
CA SER A 187 -4.32 -10.45 14.47
C SER A 187 -3.88 -11.18 15.74
N GLU A 188 -3.77 -10.48 16.87
CA GLU A 188 -3.23 -11.04 18.12
C GLU A 188 -4.33 -11.47 19.09
N ALA A 189 -5.45 -10.74 19.13
CA ALA A 189 -6.54 -10.98 20.08
C ALA A 189 -7.76 -11.70 19.44
N ASN A 190 -7.73 -12.00 18.14
CA ASN A 190 -8.84 -12.61 17.40
C ASN A 190 -10.19 -11.85 17.50
N LEU A 191 -10.13 -10.54 17.76
CA LEU A 191 -11.30 -9.65 17.82
C LEU A 191 -11.54 -9.05 16.44
N LYS A 192 -12.60 -9.54 15.77
CA LYS A 192 -12.93 -9.15 14.38
C LYS A 192 -13.58 -7.77 14.24
N THR A 193 -13.84 -7.08 15.35
CA THR A 193 -14.44 -5.75 15.37
C THR A 193 -13.41 -4.70 15.72
N TYR A 194 -13.53 -3.52 15.11
CA TYR A 194 -12.69 -2.37 15.44
C TYR A 194 -12.69 -2.11 16.95
N GLN A 195 -11.49 -2.04 17.53
CA GLN A 195 -11.29 -1.70 18.94
C GLN A 195 -10.71 -0.29 19.05
N THR A 196 -11.34 0.55 19.88
CA THR A 196 -10.77 1.84 20.27
C THR A 196 -9.65 1.62 21.29
N GLY A 197 -8.53 2.31 21.13
CA GLY A 197 -7.41 2.22 22.08
C GLY A 197 -6.19 2.97 21.58
N ALA A 198 -5.12 2.92 22.38
CA ALA A 198 -3.82 3.51 22.06
C ALA A 198 -3.07 2.67 21.01
N HIS A 199 -3.63 2.60 19.81
CA HIS A 199 -3.08 1.87 18.67
C HIS A 199 -1.69 2.38 18.30
N GLU A 200 -1.37 3.64 18.55
CA GLU A 200 -0.03 4.19 18.36
C GLU A 200 1.02 3.51 19.26
N CYS A 201 0.64 3.07 20.46
CA CYS A 201 1.51 2.25 21.31
C CYS A 201 1.67 0.83 20.75
N LEU A 202 0.60 0.28 20.17
CA LEU A 202 0.62 -1.07 19.57
C LEU A 202 1.46 -1.12 18.30
N ASN A 203 1.68 0.01 17.61
CA ASN A 203 2.66 0.11 16.52
C ASN A 203 4.04 -0.37 16.98
N PHE A 204 4.51 0.09 18.15
CA PHE A 204 5.81 -0.28 18.69
C PHE A 204 5.87 -1.74 19.12
N SER A 205 4.76 -2.30 19.59
CA SER A 205 4.69 -3.73 19.91
C SER A 205 4.81 -4.58 18.65
N LEU A 206 4.09 -4.22 17.60
CA LEU A 206 4.09 -4.93 16.32
C LEU A 206 5.41 -4.76 15.55
N LEU A 207 6.03 -3.59 15.61
CA LEU A 207 7.25 -3.25 14.87
C LEU A 207 8.53 -3.36 15.71
N ALA A 208 8.47 -4.06 16.86
CA ALA A 208 9.59 -4.11 17.80
C ALA A 208 10.90 -4.60 17.16
N GLU A 209 10.84 -5.67 16.37
CA GLU A 209 12.01 -6.25 15.69
C GLU A 209 12.62 -5.32 14.63
N PRO A 210 11.86 -4.82 13.62
CA PRO A 210 12.44 -3.93 12.62
C PRO A 210 12.88 -2.58 13.21
N LEU A 211 12.20 -2.05 14.24
CA LEU A 211 12.66 -0.84 14.94
C LEU A 211 13.95 -1.07 15.70
N LYS A 212 14.11 -2.22 16.38
CA LYS A 212 15.37 -2.58 17.03
C LYS A 212 16.51 -2.68 16.02
N PHE A 213 16.26 -3.30 14.86
CA PHE A 213 17.25 -3.38 13.78
C PHE A 213 17.64 -1.98 13.30
N LEU A 214 16.67 -1.10 13.05
CA LEU A 214 16.95 0.26 12.62
C LEU A 214 17.78 1.01 13.67
N ALA A 215 17.44 0.90 14.96
CA ALA A 215 18.17 1.56 16.04
C ALA A 215 19.65 1.16 16.12
N THR A 216 19.98 -0.09 15.80
CA THR A 216 21.37 -0.58 15.84
C THR A 216 22.20 -0.18 14.62
N HIS A 217 21.56 0.14 13.49
CA HIS A 217 22.26 0.45 12.24
C HIS A 217 22.22 1.94 11.90
N ASP A 218 21.12 2.62 12.17
CA ASP A 218 20.94 4.06 11.99
C ASP A 218 20.02 4.63 13.08
N TRP A 219 20.66 5.17 14.11
CA TRP A 219 19.96 5.74 15.26
C TRP A 219 19.15 7.00 14.92
N ASP A 220 19.62 7.84 13.97
CA ASP A 220 18.91 9.07 13.61
C ASP A 220 17.67 8.75 12.77
N ALA A 221 17.77 7.79 11.83
CA ALA A 221 16.62 7.23 11.14
C ALA A 221 15.61 6.61 12.11
N HIS A 222 16.08 5.81 13.06
CA HIS A 222 15.22 5.24 14.11
C HIS A 222 14.49 6.31 14.92
N ARG A 223 15.20 7.34 15.37
CA ARG A 223 14.63 8.45 16.14
C ARG A 223 13.56 9.19 15.34
N MET A 224 13.85 9.52 14.08
CA MET A 224 12.91 10.20 13.20
C MET A 224 11.69 9.32 12.91
N PHE A 225 11.86 8.05 12.57
CA PHE A 225 10.72 7.18 12.29
C PHE A 225 9.85 6.97 13.53
N SER A 226 10.48 6.73 14.69
CA SER A 226 9.78 6.63 15.98
C SER A 226 8.98 7.89 16.32
N SER A 227 9.47 9.08 15.94
CA SER A 227 8.74 10.34 16.14
C SER A 227 7.39 10.38 15.43
N MET A 228 7.32 9.78 14.23
CA MET A 228 6.13 9.73 13.39
C MET A 228 5.14 8.65 13.84
N LEU A 229 5.65 7.52 14.36
CA LEU A 229 4.83 6.44 14.91
C LEU A 229 4.27 6.75 16.31
N ALA A 230 4.93 7.64 17.06
CA ALA A 230 4.52 8.00 18.40
C ALA A 230 3.14 8.70 18.42
N PRO A 231 2.35 8.49 19.51
CA PRO A 231 1.11 9.21 19.72
C PRO A 231 1.34 10.72 19.64
N TYR A 232 0.46 11.43 18.94
CA TYR A 232 0.54 12.89 18.88
C TYR A 232 0.30 13.49 20.27
N GLN A 233 1.22 14.32 20.74
CA GLN A 233 1.09 15.04 22.00
C GLN A 233 0.87 16.52 21.71
N GLN A 234 -0.20 17.11 22.26
CA GLN A 234 -0.58 18.52 22.03
C GLN A 234 0.54 19.54 22.28
N HIS A 235 1.55 19.20 23.09
CA HIS A 235 2.65 20.10 23.47
C HIS A 235 4.00 19.70 22.87
N ARG A 236 4.04 18.71 21.97
CA ARG A 236 5.27 18.31 21.28
C ARG A 236 5.31 19.00 19.92
N SER A 237 6.32 19.85 19.71
CA SER A 237 6.64 20.36 18.37
C SER A 237 7.19 19.22 17.52
N GLU A 238 6.79 19.15 16.25
CA GLU A 238 7.47 18.26 15.30
C GLU A 238 8.97 18.59 15.29
N GLN A 239 9.81 17.56 15.35
CA GLN A 239 11.27 17.73 15.45
C GLN A 239 11.93 17.71 14.08
N TYR A 240 11.23 17.19 13.07
CA TYR A 240 11.71 17.02 11.71
C TYR A 240 10.70 17.64 10.75
N ALA A 241 11.18 18.37 9.73
CA ALA A 241 10.29 18.92 8.70
C ALA A 241 9.49 17.81 7.97
N VAL A 242 10.10 16.64 7.80
CA VAL A 242 9.46 15.45 7.23
C VAL A 242 8.33 14.92 8.11
N GLU A 243 8.44 15.06 9.44
CA GLU A 243 7.36 14.70 10.38
C GLU A 243 6.14 15.58 10.11
N SER A 244 6.33 16.89 9.94
CA SER A 244 5.25 17.81 9.57
C SER A 244 4.61 17.46 8.22
N ILE A 245 5.40 17.04 7.23
CA ILE A 245 4.91 16.59 5.92
C ILE A 245 4.03 15.34 6.08
N PHE A 246 4.48 14.37 6.88
CA PHE A 246 3.72 13.16 7.19
C PHE A 246 2.40 13.49 7.92
N ARG A 247 2.43 14.32 8.97
CA ARG A 247 1.22 14.73 9.71
C ARG A 247 0.24 15.48 8.81
N PHE A 248 0.74 16.30 7.89
CA PHE A 248 -0.09 16.93 6.86
C PHE A 248 -0.75 15.90 5.95
N ALA A 249 0.00 14.89 5.47
CA ALA A 249 -0.51 13.83 4.62
C ALA A 249 -1.62 13.01 5.29
N ASP A 250 -1.44 12.64 6.56
CA ASP A 250 -2.45 11.98 7.39
C ASP A 250 -3.74 12.81 7.47
N HIS A 251 -3.62 14.07 7.91
CA HIS A 251 -4.76 14.97 8.01
C HIS A 251 -5.45 15.22 6.64
N ALA A 252 -4.67 15.31 5.56
CA ALA A 252 -5.18 15.52 4.21
C ALA A 252 -5.98 14.31 3.70
N SER A 253 -5.50 13.07 3.88
CA SER A 253 -6.25 11.85 3.53
C SER A 253 -7.57 11.81 4.31
N CYS A 254 -7.53 12.03 5.62
CA CYS A 254 -8.71 12.10 6.47
C CYS A 254 -9.75 13.13 5.99
N SER A 255 -9.30 14.35 5.69
CA SER A 255 -10.14 15.47 5.27
C SER A 255 -10.74 15.26 3.88
N SER A 256 -9.94 14.71 2.95
CA SER A 256 -10.37 14.36 1.60
C SER A 256 -11.45 13.30 1.64
N ASN A 257 -11.20 12.16 2.29
CA ASN A 257 -12.18 11.09 2.39
C ASN A 257 -13.47 11.55 3.06
N ARG A 258 -13.39 12.31 4.16
CA ARG A 258 -14.58 12.87 4.84
C ARG A 258 -15.42 13.72 3.87
N THR A 259 -14.79 14.54 3.05
CA THR A 259 -15.48 15.35 2.04
C THR A 259 -16.16 14.46 1.00
N HIS A 260 -15.46 13.45 0.46
CA HIS A 260 -16.04 12.51 -0.49
C HIS A 260 -17.24 11.76 0.09
N VAL A 261 -17.16 11.29 1.33
CA VAL A 261 -18.25 10.58 2.01
C VAL A 261 -19.46 11.49 2.23
N LEU A 262 -19.27 12.71 2.72
CA LEU A 262 -20.37 13.66 2.95
C LEU A 262 -21.15 13.98 1.68
N PHE A 263 -20.44 14.12 0.56
CA PHE A 263 -21.02 14.49 -0.72
C PHE A 263 -21.37 13.28 -1.61
N PHE A 264 -21.15 12.05 -1.14
CA PHE A 264 -21.47 10.85 -1.89
C PHE A 264 -22.97 10.78 -2.21
N GLY A 265 -23.30 10.52 -3.48
CA GLY A 265 -24.69 10.49 -3.96
C GLY A 265 -25.41 11.84 -3.99
N LYS A 266 -24.73 12.95 -3.65
CA LYS A 266 -25.33 14.29 -3.71
C LYS A 266 -25.18 14.91 -5.10
N PRO A 267 -26.25 15.49 -5.70
CA PRO A 267 -26.17 16.19 -6.97
C PRO A 267 -25.14 17.33 -6.99
N ALA A 268 -24.59 17.66 -8.16
CA ALA A 268 -23.53 18.68 -8.31
C ALA A 268 -23.90 20.07 -7.76
N HIS A 269 -25.20 20.41 -7.68
CA HIS A 269 -25.66 21.68 -7.12
C HIS A 269 -25.61 21.73 -5.58
N PHE A 270 -25.41 20.61 -4.88
CA PHE A 270 -25.12 20.61 -3.43
C PHE A 270 -23.68 21.07 -3.20
N ARG A 271 -23.50 22.36 -2.94
CA ARG A 271 -22.19 23.02 -2.79
C ARG A 271 -21.65 23.03 -1.36
N PHE A 272 -22.50 22.83 -0.36
CA PHE A 272 -22.10 22.83 1.04
C PHE A 272 -22.96 21.88 1.88
N LEU A 273 -22.36 21.37 2.96
CA LEU A 273 -23.01 20.52 3.95
C LEU A 273 -22.47 20.86 5.34
N LYS A 274 -23.35 20.83 6.35
CA LYS A 274 -22.95 20.95 7.74
C LYS A 274 -22.53 19.57 8.26
N ASN A 275 -21.36 19.48 8.87
CA ASN A 275 -20.87 18.28 9.56
C ASN A 275 -20.38 18.66 10.96
N GLY A 276 -21.19 18.34 11.98
CA GLY A 276 -21.02 18.91 13.32
C GLY A 276 -21.09 20.43 13.27
N ASP A 277 -20.09 21.10 13.84
CA ASP A 277 -20.01 22.57 13.86
C ASP A 277 -19.29 23.17 12.63
N LYS A 278 -18.78 22.33 11.73
CA LYS A 278 -18.04 22.78 10.54
C LYS A 278 -18.91 22.76 9.30
N MET A 279 -18.76 23.79 8.46
CA MET A 279 -19.34 23.83 7.13
C MET A 279 -18.32 23.31 6.11
N VAL A 280 -18.64 22.21 5.43
CA VAL A 280 -17.80 21.64 4.37
C VAL A 280 -18.34 22.11 3.02
N ARG A 281 -17.46 22.54 2.12
CA ARG A 281 -17.82 23.08 0.81
C ARG A 281 -17.13 22.30 -0.30
N ARG A 282 -17.78 22.21 -1.47
CA ARG A 282 -17.18 21.71 -2.72
C ARG A 282 -17.53 22.62 -3.88
N LEU A 283 -16.68 22.62 -4.90
CA LEU A 283 -17.01 23.23 -6.18
C LEU A 283 -17.98 22.31 -6.95
N PRO A 284 -18.89 22.88 -7.77
CA PRO A 284 -19.64 22.09 -8.74
C PRO A 284 -18.66 21.45 -9.73
N ALA A 285 -18.89 20.18 -10.06
CA ALA A 285 -18.20 19.47 -11.12
C ALA A 285 -18.63 19.99 -12.50
#